data_AF-A0A6I5C3P4-F1
#
_entry.id   AF-A0A6I5C3P4-F1
#
_cell.length_a   1.000
_cell.length_b   1.000
_cell.length_c   1.000
_cell.angle_alpha   90.00
_cell.angle_beta   90.00
_cell.angle_gamma   90.00
#
_symmetry.space_group_name_H-M   'P 1'
#
loop_
_entity.id
_entity.type
_entity.pdbx_description
1 polymer ?
#
loop_
_entity_poly.entity_id
_entity_poly.type
_entity_poly.pdbx_seq_one_letter_code
_entity_poly.pdbx_strand_id
1 'polypeptide(L)'
;RHRELCERAVDPLEIAAALEAHGVTDRTAARYRHRDVFSLAEEMYARIARDTATPAPPRDATAPRARAGWILLGLLPGVLCAATAAGVRLTVGPAR
;
A
#
# COMPACT_ATOMS: atom_id res chain seq x y z
N ARG A 1 9.42 9.76 18.73
CA ARG A 1 8.64 8.75 19.49
C ARG A 1 7.30 8.58 18.77
N HIS A 2 7.16 7.86 17.64
CA HIS A 2 7.10 6.40 17.47
C HIS A 2 7.71 5.95 16.11
N ARG A 3 8.65 6.73 15.56
CA ARG A 3 9.29 6.47 14.25
C ARG A 3 9.98 5.09 14.17
N GLU A 4 10.57 4.66 15.29
CA GLU A 4 11.21 3.35 15.49
C GLU A 4 10.23 2.16 15.56
N LEU A 5 8.91 2.39 15.63
CA LEU A 5 7.87 1.34 15.57
C LEU A 5 7.35 1.15 14.14
N CYS A 6 7.26 2.23 13.36
CA CYS A 6 6.79 2.21 11.96
C CYS A 6 7.87 1.79 10.96
N GLU A 7 9.15 1.91 11.30
CA GLU A 7 10.26 1.30 10.55
C GLU A 7 10.29 -0.25 10.67
N ARG A 8 9.40 -0.83 11.49
CA ARG A 8 9.48 -2.21 11.99
C ARG A 8 8.35 -3.17 11.60
N ALA A 9 7.35 -2.77 10.82
CA ALA A 9 6.09 -3.54 10.74
C ALA A 9 5.75 -4.11 9.35
N VAL A 10 6.75 -4.36 8.51
CA VAL A 10 6.63 -5.19 7.31
C VAL A 10 7.94 -5.96 7.16
N ASP A 11 7.90 -7.28 7.14
CA ASP A 11 9.09 -8.11 6.95
C ASP A 11 9.16 -8.73 5.54
N PRO A 12 10.36 -9.14 5.06
CA PRO A 12 10.49 -9.76 3.75
C PRO A 12 9.64 -11.02 3.55
N LEU A 13 9.30 -11.77 4.61
CA LEU A 13 8.45 -12.96 4.50
C LEU A 13 6.98 -12.59 4.30
N GLU A 14 6.47 -11.55 4.95
CA GLU A 14 5.15 -11.00 4.65
C GLU A 14 5.06 -10.49 3.21
N ILE A 15 6.12 -9.85 2.72
CA ILE A 15 6.22 -9.43 1.32
C ILE A 15 6.24 -10.66 0.40
N ALA A 16 6.96 -11.72 0.74
CA ALA A 16 6.97 -12.96 -0.03
C ALA A 16 5.59 -13.63 -0.04
N ALA A 17 4.92 -13.72 1.10
CA ALA A 17 3.57 -14.28 1.21
C ALA A 17 2.55 -13.47 0.39
N ALA A 18 2.66 -12.14 0.41
CA ALA A 18 1.84 -11.29 -0.43
C ALA A 18 2.14 -11.53 -1.92
N LEU A 19 3.41 -11.61 -2.32
CA LEU A 19 3.81 -11.92 -3.71
C LEU A 19 3.22 -13.26 -4.17
N GLU A 20 3.31 -14.31 -3.34
CA GLU A 20 2.75 -15.63 -3.63
C GLU A 20 1.23 -15.63 -3.74
N ALA A 21 0.53 -14.90 -2.85
CA ALA A 21 -0.93 -14.73 -2.92
C ALA A 21 -1.37 -14.04 -4.23
N HIS A 22 -0.50 -13.24 -4.84
CA HIS A 22 -0.71 -12.61 -6.14
C HIS A 22 -0.16 -13.44 -7.32
N GLY A 23 0.24 -14.69 -7.09
CA GLY A 23 0.69 -15.63 -8.12
C GLY A 23 2.15 -15.44 -8.56
N VAL A 24 2.95 -14.69 -7.81
CA VAL A 24 4.39 -14.61 -8.04
C VAL A 24 5.02 -15.88 -7.49
N THR A 25 5.77 -16.58 -8.35
CA THR A 25 6.48 -17.82 -8.01
C THR A 25 7.97 -17.62 -8.26
N ASP A 26 8.81 -18.57 -7.88
CA ASP A 26 10.25 -18.51 -8.16
C ASP A 26 10.57 -18.36 -9.64
N ARG A 27 9.77 -19.01 -10.52
CA ARG A 27 9.91 -18.85 -11.98
C ARG A 27 9.62 -17.42 -12.41
N THR A 28 8.66 -16.76 -11.76
CA THR A 28 8.34 -15.36 -12.00
C THR A 28 9.44 -14.46 -11.43
N ALA A 29 9.96 -14.74 -10.24
CA ALA A 29 11.07 -14.03 -9.60
C ALA A 29 12.38 -14.09 -10.42
N ALA A 30 12.66 -15.24 -11.06
CA ALA A 30 13.79 -15.42 -11.97
C ALA A 30 13.74 -14.46 -13.17
N ARG A 31 12.54 -14.10 -13.64
CA ARG A 31 12.39 -13.08 -14.70
C ARG A 31 12.81 -11.70 -14.24
N TYR A 32 12.72 -11.43 -12.94
CA TYR A 32 13.24 -10.22 -12.30
C TYR A 32 14.71 -10.32 -11.89
N ARG A 33 15.42 -11.38 -12.30
CA ARG A 33 16.82 -11.67 -11.92
C ARG A 33 17.03 -11.94 -10.43
N HIS A 34 15.98 -12.38 -9.73
CA HIS A 34 16.07 -12.88 -8.36
C HIS A 34 15.98 -14.40 -8.35
N ARG A 35 16.68 -15.06 -7.42
CA ARG A 35 16.73 -16.53 -7.38
C ARG A 35 15.37 -17.16 -7.03
N ASP A 36 14.63 -16.51 -6.14
CA ASP A 36 13.36 -16.98 -5.58
C ASP A 36 12.48 -15.78 -5.15
N VAL A 37 11.22 -16.04 -4.78
CA VAL A 37 10.27 -15.00 -4.32
C VAL A 37 10.79 -14.26 -3.09
N PHE A 38 11.48 -14.97 -2.19
CA PHE A 38 12.06 -14.38 -0.99
C PHE A 38 13.17 -13.36 -1.32
N SER A 39 14.09 -13.71 -2.22
CA SER A 39 15.16 -12.83 -2.71
C SER A 39 14.61 -11.58 -3.40
N LEU A 40 13.47 -11.72 -4.09
CA LEU A 40 12.75 -10.58 -4.67
C LEU A 40 12.12 -9.71 -3.57
N ALA A 41 11.52 -10.33 -2.56
CA ALA A 41 10.92 -9.65 -1.42
C ALA A 41 11.96 -8.86 -0.59
N GLU A 42 13.16 -9.43 -0.37
CA GLU A 42 14.27 -8.75 0.29
C GLU A 42 14.72 -7.49 -0.46
N GLU A 43 14.84 -7.57 -1.79
CA GLU A 43 15.20 -6.41 -2.60
C GLU A 43 14.12 -5.32 -2.54
N MET A 44 12.84 -5.70 -2.54
CA MET A 44 11.72 -4.76 -2.36
C MET A 44 11.76 -4.09 -0.99
N TYR A 45 11.97 -4.87 0.08
CA TYR A 45 12.14 -4.35 1.44
C TYR A 45 13.34 -3.39 1.52
N ALA A 46 14.48 -3.77 0.94
CA ALA A 46 15.68 -2.95 0.93
C ALA A 46 15.48 -1.61 0.20
N ARG A 47 14.66 -1.55 -0.86
CA ARG A 47 14.30 -0.28 -1.52
C ARG A 47 13.50 0.63 -0.58
N ILE A 48 12.48 0.09 0.09
CA ILE A 48 11.65 0.84 1.05
C ILE A 48 12.53 1.37 2.20
N ALA A 49 13.40 0.52 2.75
CA ALA A 49 14.30 0.90 3.84
C ALA A 49 15.33 1.98 3.44
N ARG A 50 15.82 1.96 2.19
CA ARG A 50 16.74 2.98 1.66
C ARG A 50 16.03 4.33 1.46
N ASP A 51 14.78 4.30 0.99
CA ASP A 51 13.96 5.48 0.77
C ASP A 51 13.55 6.17 2.08
N THR A 52 13.38 5.40 3.17
CA THR A 52 13.09 5.95 4.51
C THR A 52 14.34 6.43 5.23
N ALA A 53 15.51 5.81 4.99
CA ALA A 53 16.77 6.15 5.65
C ALA A 53 17.46 7.39 5.05
N THR A 54 17.23 7.72 3.77
CA THR A 54 17.86 8.87 3.12
C THR A 54 17.08 10.16 3.42
N PRO A 55 17.66 11.19 4.06
CA PRO A 55 17.01 12.50 4.17
C PRO A 55 16.75 13.02 2.77
N ALA A 56 15.48 13.27 2.43
CA ALA A 56 15.10 13.71 1.10
C ALA A 56 15.90 14.97 0.71
N PRO A 57 16.57 15.02 -0.45
CA PRO A 57 17.08 16.29 -0.97
C PRO A 57 15.91 17.27 -1.10
N PRO A 58 16.12 18.59 -1.00
CA PRO A 58 15.05 19.56 -1.19
C PRO A 58 14.49 19.38 -2.61
N ARG A 59 13.36 18.68 -2.70
CA ARG A 59 12.65 18.42 -3.95
C ARG A 59 11.86 19.66 -4.28
N ASP A 60 12.15 20.24 -5.45
CA ASP A 60 11.31 21.26 -6.07
C ASP A 60 9.84 20.83 -6.04
N ALA A 61 8.99 21.82 -5.80
CA ALA A 61 7.62 21.71 -5.30
C ALA A 61 6.61 21.12 -6.31
N THR A 62 6.73 19.84 -6.67
CA THR A 62 5.70 19.14 -7.49
C THR A 62 5.05 17.93 -6.81
N ALA A 63 5.24 17.74 -5.51
CA ALA A 63 4.68 16.62 -4.74
C ALA A 63 3.25 16.76 -4.11
N PRO A 64 2.36 17.75 -4.40
CA PRO A 64 1.02 17.73 -3.81
C PRO A 64 0.09 16.68 -4.43
N ARG A 65 0.23 16.39 -5.74
CA ARG A 65 -0.79 15.66 -6.51
C ARG A 65 -0.83 14.15 -6.23
N ALA A 66 0.34 13.54 -6.04
CA ALA A 66 0.44 12.11 -5.71
C ALA A 66 -0.13 11.81 -4.32
N ARG A 67 0.15 12.66 -3.32
CA ARG A 67 -0.39 12.52 -1.95
C ARG A 67 -1.90 12.73 -1.91
N ALA A 68 -2.43 13.68 -2.68
CA ALA A 68 -3.87 13.91 -2.79
C ALA A 68 -4.63 12.71 -3.40
N GLY A 69 -4.02 12.03 -4.39
CA GLY A 69 -4.61 10.83 -5.00
C GLY A 69 -4.81 9.68 -4.00
N TRP A 70 -3.83 9.41 -3.14
CA TRP A 70 -3.92 8.37 -2.10
C TRP A 70 -4.98 8.67 -1.03
N ILE A 71 -5.09 9.94 -0.62
CA ILE A 71 -6.12 10.37 0.34
C ILE A 71 -7.52 10.19 -0.26
N LEU A 72 -7.70 10.58 -1.53
CA LEU A 72 -8.97 10.41 -2.24
C LEU A 72 -9.34 8.93 -2.39
N LEU A 73 -8.37 8.06 -2.71
CA LEU A 73 -8.59 6.61 -2.78
C LEU A 73 -8.98 6.00 -1.43
N GLY A 74 -8.42 6.50 -0.32
CA GLY A 74 -8.75 6.03 1.03
C GLY A 74 -10.16 6.40 1.50
N LEU A 75 -10.75 7.48 0.96
CA LEU A 75 -12.11 7.93 1.33
C LEU A 75 -13.22 7.25 0.52
N LEU A 76 -12.86 6.66 -0.62
CA LEU A 76 -13.77 5.97 -1.55
C LEU A 76 -14.66 4.89 -0.89
N PRO A 77 -14.13 3.99 -0.03
CA PRO A 77 -14.98 3.02 0.67
C PRO A 77 -15.99 3.69 1.61
N GLY A 78 -15.60 4.77 2.31
CA GLY A 78 -16.51 5.53 3.17
C GLY A 78 -17.63 6.22 2.40
N VAL A 79 -17.31 6.81 1.24
CA VAL A 79 -18.29 7.43 0.34
C VAL A 79 -19.28 6.38 -0.19
N LEU A 80 -18.80 5.19 -0.55
CA LEU A 80 -19.66 4.10 -1.05
C LEU A 80 -20.62 3.60 0.04
N CYS A 81 -20.15 3.40 1.28
CA CYS A 81 -20.99 3.02 2.41
C CYS A 81 -22.04 4.09 2.73
N ALA A 82 -21.66 5.38 2.71
CA ALA A 82 -22.60 6.47 2.94
C ALA A 82 -23.66 6.57 1.84
N ALA A 83 -23.26 6.43 0.57
CA ALA A 83 -24.18 6.49 -0.57
C ALA A 83 -25.19 5.33 -0.57
N THR A 84 -24.74 4.12 -0.24
CA THR A 84 -25.62 2.95 -0.13
C THR A 84 -26.60 3.09 1.04
N ALA A 85 -26.16 3.54 2.22
CA ALA A 85 -27.04 3.80 3.36
C ALA A 85 -28.07 4.91 3.08
N ALA A 86 -27.66 5.99 2.41
CA ALA A 86 -28.56 7.07 2.00
C ALA A 86 -29.58 6.57 0.95
N GLY A 87 -29.15 5.79 -0.03
CA GLY A 87 -30.03 5.16 -1.03
C GLY A 87 -31.05 4.25 -0.36
N VAL A 88 -30.62 3.38 0.55
CA VAL A 88 -31.52 2.52 1.33
C VAL A 88 -32.52 3.37 2.10
N ARG A 89 -32.09 4.43 2.81
CA ARG A 89 -32.99 5.31 3.58
C ARG A 89 -34.01 6.05 2.71
N LEU A 90 -33.64 6.40 1.48
CA LEU A 90 -34.54 7.04 0.51
C LEU A 90 -35.53 6.03 -0.09
N THR A 91 -35.09 4.79 -0.34
CA THR A 91 -35.94 3.74 -0.94
C THR A 91 -36.85 3.03 0.07
N VAL A 92 -36.42 2.91 1.33
CA VAL A 92 -37.16 2.22 2.40
C VAL A 92 -38.14 3.16 3.10
N GLY A 93 -38.05 4.48 2.87
CA GLY A 93 -38.83 5.47 3.60
C GLY A 93 -38.40 5.56 5.07
N PRO A 94 -38.70 6.66 5.76
CA PRO A 94 -38.38 6.76 7.18
C PRO A 94 -39.19 5.70 7.94
N ALA A 95 -38.51 4.77 8.59
CA ALA A 95 -39.09 4.03 9.70
C ALA A 95 -39.44 5.07 10.77
N ARG A 96 -40.73 5.34 10.88
CA ARG A 96 -41.35 6.31 11.78
C ARG A 96 -41.12 5.93 13.24
#